data_AF-A0A1I1RDR6-F1
#
_entry.id   AF-A0A1I1RDR6-F1
#
_cell.length_a   1.000
_cell.length_b   1.000
_cell.length_c   1.000
_cell.angle_alpha   90.00
_cell.angle_beta   90.00
_cell.angle_gamma   90.00
#
_symmetry.space_group_name_H-M   'P 1'
#
loop_
_entity.id
_entity.type
_entity.pdbx_description
1 polymer ?
#
loop_
_entity_poly.entity_id
_entity_poly.type
_entity_poly.pdbx_seq_one_letter_code
_entity_poly.pdbx_strand_id
1 'polypeptide(L)'
;MEKRVKDIMNATQLLYGLLIVLGFVPGIMTGMIFDAPGSEKDIFRRCIFYSYPCFVLTVIVTALLARIFYRRGKYKLIKWFNIIPTFWFLWFIFWMYYWSLQG
;
A
#
# COMPACT_ATOMS: atom_id res chain seq x y z
N MET A 1 9.28 -26.25 -6.64
CA MET A 1 9.71 -24.93 -6.12
C MET A 1 9.00 -23.78 -6.82
N GLU A 2 8.94 -23.81 -8.16
CA GLU A 2 8.32 -22.77 -8.98
C GLU A 2 6.82 -22.53 -8.70
N LYS A 3 6.04 -23.61 -8.66
CA LYS A 3 4.59 -23.57 -8.36
C LYS A 3 4.31 -22.89 -7.00
N ARG A 4 5.06 -23.23 -5.96
CA ARG A 4 4.93 -22.62 -4.62
C ARG A 4 5.22 -21.11 -4.63
N VAL A 5 6.22 -20.64 -5.40
CA VAL A 5 6.53 -19.21 -5.50
C VAL A 5 5.42 -18.47 -6.25
N LYS A 6 4.86 -19.08 -7.29
CA LYS A 6 3.72 -18.53 -8.05
C LYS A 6 2.47 -18.43 -7.18
N ASP A 7 2.17 -19.47 -6.39
CA ASP A 7 0.99 -19.50 -5.50
C ASP A 7 1.10 -18.43 -4.42
N ILE A 8 2.28 -18.29 -3.79
CA ILE A 8 2.55 -17.23 -2.82
C ILE A 8 2.38 -15.86 -3.48
N MET A 9 3.01 -15.63 -4.64
CA MET A 9 2.89 -14.36 -5.37
C MET A 9 1.43 -14.00 -5.66
N ASN A 10 0.64 -14.95 -6.16
CA ASN A 10 -0.77 -14.73 -6.46
C ASN A 10 -1.58 -14.45 -5.20
N ALA A 11 -1.35 -15.21 -4.13
CA ALA A 11 -2.04 -15.01 -2.85
C ALA A 11 -1.74 -13.62 -2.26
N THR A 12 -0.47 -13.18 -2.27
CA THR A 12 -0.11 -11.86 -1.75
C THR A 12 -0.68 -10.73 -2.62
N GLN A 13 -0.64 -10.87 -3.95
CA GLN A 13 -1.24 -9.90 -4.86
C GLN A 13 -2.77 -9.81 -4.70
N LEU A 14 -3.44 -10.95 -4.52
CA LEU A 14 -4.88 -10.99 -4.24
C LEU A 14 -5.20 -10.29 -2.91
N LEU A 15 -4.44 -10.59 -1.86
CA LEU A 15 -4.59 -9.96 -0.56
C LEU A 15 -4.45 -8.44 -0.65
N TYR A 16 -3.40 -7.94 -1.32
CA TYR A 16 -3.22 -6.51 -1.53
C TYR A 16 -4.32 -5.90 -2.40
N GLY A 17 -4.79 -6.61 -3.41
CA GLY A 17 -5.94 -6.19 -4.23
C GLY A 17 -7.20 -6.02 -3.38
N LEU A 18 -7.50 -6.98 -2.49
CA LEU A 18 -8.62 -6.89 -1.55
C LEU A 18 -8.45 -5.71 -0.59
N LEU A 19 -7.23 -5.48 -0.08
CA LEU A 19 -6.94 -4.35 0.80
C LEU A 19 -7.10 -3.00 0.11
N ILE A 20 -6.80 -2.89 -1.18
CA ILE A 20 -7.10 -1.70 -1.98
C ILE A 20 -8.62 -1.48 -2.02
N VAL A 21 -9.40 -2.51 -2.36
CA VAL A 21 -10.87 -2.39 -2.45
C VAL A 21 -11.47 -2.01 -1.08
N LEU A 22 -11.03 -2.65 0.00
CA LEU A 22 -11.50 -2.35 1.35
C LEU A 22 -11.02 -0.97 1.84
N GLY A 23 -9.79 -0.59 1.49
CA GLY A 23 -9.18 0.70 1.82
C GLY A 23 -9.71 1.87 1.01
N PHE A 24 -10.49 1.61 -0.05
CA PHE A 24 -11.10 2.62 -0.90
C PHE A 24 -12.06 3.52 -0.13
N VAL A 25 -12.85 2.95 0.79
CA VAL A 25 -13.82 3.72 1.60
C VAL A 25 -13.09 4.71 2.54
N PRO A 26 -12.11 4.28 3.36
CA PRO A 26 -11.25 5.22 4.08
C PRO A 26 -10.56 6.25 3.17
N GLY A 27 -10.10 5.83 1.99
CA GLY A 27 -9.42 6.71 1.02
C GLY A 27 -10.32 7.78 0.39
N ILE A 28 -11.64 7.60 0.37
CA ILE A 28 -12.60 8.67 0.01
C ILE A 28 -12.77 9.62 1.18
N MET A 29 -12.88 9.09 2.40
CA MET A 29 -13.05 9.90 3.62
C MET A 29 -11.84 10.79 3.90
N THR A 30 -10.63 10.43 3.45
CA THR A 30 -9.45 11.30 3.56
C THR A 30 -9.58 12.60 2.77
N GLY A 31 -10.50 12.73 1.81
CA GLY A 31 -10.81 14.00 1.15
C GLY A 31 -11.35 15.06 2.12
N MET A 32 -12.07 14.62 3.15
CA MET A 32 -12.63 15.48 4.21
C MET A 32 -11.55 16.03 5.16
N ILE A 33 -10.30 15.54 5.06
CA ILE A 33 -9.18 16.04 5.86
C ILE A 33 -8.86 17.52 5.52
N PHE A 34 -9.31 18.02 4.37
CA PHE A 34 -9.09 19.40 3.95
C PHE A 34 -10.28 20.35 4.18
N ASP A 35 -11.28 19.93 4.98
CA ASP A 35 -12.51 20.73 5.18
C ASP A 35 -12.30 22.04 5.97
N ALA A 36 -11.14 22.23 6.61
CA ALA A 36 -10.81 23.46 7.34
C ALA A 36 -9.97 24.44 6.50
N PRO A 37 -10.24 25.77 6.52
CA PRO A 37 -9.45 26.75 5.79
C PRO A 37 -7.98 26.74 6.22
N GLY A 38 -7.04 26.62 5.27
CA GLY A 38 -5.60 26.59 5.54
C GLY A 38 -5.05 25.20 5.86
N SER A 39 -5.92 24.19 6.04
CA SER A 39 -5.50 22.81 6.31
C SER A 39 -4.75 22.17 5.14
N GLU A 40 -4.93 22.69 3.93
CA GLU A 40 -4.17 22.30 2.75
C GLU A 40 -2.69 22.63 2.86
N LYS A 41 -2.27 23.49 3.79
CA LYS A 41 -0.84 23.81 4.03
C LYS A 41 -0.19 22.87 5.04
N ASP A 42 -0.97 22.07 5.76
CA ASP A 42 -0.47 21.12 6.73
C ASP A 42 0.19 19.93 6.02
N ILE A 43 1.48 19.73 6.29
CA ILE A 43 2.28 18.66 5.69
C ILE A 43 1.77 17.28 6.10
N PHE A 44 1.28 17.10 7.33
CA PHE A 44 0.79 15.81 7.82
C PHE A 44 -0.49 15.39 7.11
N ARG A 45 -1.43 16.33 6.91
CA ARG A 45 -2.66 16.10 6.16
C ARG A 45 -2.39 15.71 4.71
N ARG A 46 -1.43 16.37 4.05
CA ARG A 46 -0.96 16.01 2.70
C ARG A 46 -0.38 14.61 2.68
N CYS A 47 0.49 14.26 3.64
CA CYS A 47 1.08 12.93 3.69
C CYS A 47 0.01 11.83 3.84
N ILE A 48 -0.98 12.01 4.72
CA ILE A 48 -2.10 11.06 4.87
C ILE A 48 -2.87 10.94 3.55
N PHE A 49 -3.23 12.06 2.94
CA PHE A 49 -3.98 12.08 1.68
C PHE A 49 -3.26 11.32 0.56
N TYR A 50 -1.96 11.55 0.37
CA TYR A 50 -1.16 10.88 -0.66
C TYR A 50 -0.76 9.44 -0.31
N SER A 51 -0.91 9.01 0.94
CA SER A 51 -0.51 7.66 1.37
C SER A 51 -1.28 6.57 0.64
N TYR A 52 -2.60 6.74 0.49
CA TYR A 52 -3.43 5.75 -0.18
C TYR A 52 -3.10 5.56 -1.68
N PRO A 53 -3.05 6.61 -2.53
CA PRO A 53 -2.65 6.45 -3.92
C PRO A 53 -1.22 5.90 -4.07
N CYS A 54 -0.29 6.29 -3.20
CA CYS A 54 1.06 5.73 -3.19
C CYS A 54 1.08 4.23 -2.83
N PHE A 55 0.24 3.78 -1.90
CA PHE A 55 0.04 2.36 -1.61
C PHE A 55 -0.47 1.59 -2.83
N VAL A 56 -1.52 2.10 -3.48
CA VAL A 56 -2.09 1.49 -4.69
C VAL A 56 -1.03 1.36 -5.79
N LEU A 57 -0.29 2.45 -6.07
CA LEU A 57 0.79 2.45 -7.05
C LEU A 57 1.89 1.44 -6.68
N THR A 58 2.28 1.37 -5.41
CA THR A 58 3.28 0.41 -4.94
C THR A 58 2.84 -1.03 -5.19
N VAL A 59 1.59 -1.38 -4.89
CA VAL A 59 1.04 -2.73 -5.14
C VAL A 59 1.04 -3.06 -6.63
N ILE A 60 0.62 -2.13 -7.49
CA ILE A 60 0.60 -2.35 -8.96
C ILE A 60 2.02 -2.57 -9.48
N VAL A 61 2.96 -1.68 -9.14
CA VAL A 61 4.35 -1.75 -9.60
C VAL A 61 5.02 -3.04 -9.12
N THR A 62 4.86 -3.39 -7.84
CA THR A 62 5.45 -4.62 -7.28
C THR A 62 4.82 -5.87 -7.90
N ALA A 63 3.53 -5.87 -8.21
CA ALA A 63 2.88 -6.99 -8.89
C ALA A 63 3.39 -7.18 -10.33
N LEU A 64 3.57 -6.10 -11.08
CA LEU A 64 4.14 -6.14 -12.44
C LEU A 64 5.60 -6.63 -12.42
N LEU A 65 6.42 -6.07 -11.52
CA LEU A 65 7.82 -6.47 -11.37
C LEU A 65 7.94 -7.94 -10.95
N ALA A 66 7.14 -8.39 -9.98
CA ALA A 66 7.10 -9.79 -9.55
C ALA A 66 6.81 -10.74 -10.72
N ARG A 67 5.86 -10.41 -11.59
CA ARG A 67 5.55 -11.20 -12.81
C ARG A 67 6.71 -11.22 -13.80
N ILE A 68 7.37 -10.09 -14.03
CA ILE A 68 8.55 -10.00 -14.92
C ILE A 68 9.69 -10.86 -14.37
N PHE A 69 9.98 -10.78 -13.07
CA PHE A 69 11.05 -11.57 -12.44
C PHE A 69 10.72 -13.06 -12.36
N TYR A 70 9.45 -13.43 -12.22
CA TYR A 70 8.99 -14.82 -12.33
C TYR A 70 9.34 -15.41 -13.69
N ARG A 71 9.00 -14.71 -14.80
CA ARG A 71 9.33 -15.16 -16.16
C ARG A 71 10.83 -15.30 -16.41
N ARG A 72 11.66 -14.54 -15.68
CA ARG A 72 13.13 -14.59 -15.76
C ARG A 72 13.77 -15.57 -14.76
N GLY A 73 12.98 -16.35 -14.01
CA GLY A 73 13.48 -17.31 -13.02
C GLY A 73 14.13 -16.69 -11.77
N LYS A 74 13.99 -15.38 -11.54
CA LYS A 74 14.63 -14.67 -10.42
C LYS A 74 13.81 -14.71 -9.14
N TYR A 75 13.58 -15.90 -8.58
CA TYR A 75 12.66 -16.11 -7.45
C TYR A 75 13.03 -15.38 -6.14
N LYS A 76 14.32 -15.11 -5.89
CA LYS A 76 14.76 -14.32 -4.71
C LYS A 76 14.22 -12.89 -4.76
N LEU A 77 14.19 -12.26 -5.94
CA LEU A 77 13.69 -10.89 -6.10
C LEU A 77 12.18 -10.80 -5.88
N ILE A 78 11.43 -11.81 -6.34
CA ILE A 78 9.96 -11.88 -6.16
C ILE A 78 9.59 -11.80 -4.67
N LYS A 79 10.34 -12.50 -3.81
CA LYS A 79 10.12 -12.44 -2.36
C LYS A 79 10.28 -11.02 -1.82
N TRP A 80 11.33 -10.32 -2.23
CA TRP A 80 11.55 -8.92 -1.83
C TRP A 80 10.44 -8.00 -2.33
N PHE A 81 10.01 -8.13 -3.59
CA PHE A 81 8.93 -7.30 -4.13
C PHE A 81 7.59 -7.53 -3.44
N ASN A 82 7.29 -8.75 -2.99
CA ASN A 82 6.06 -9.02 -2.24
C ASN A 82 6.09 -8.51 -0.79
N ILE A 83 7.29 -8.25 -0.24
CA ILE A 83 7.44 -7.65 1.10
C ILE A 83 7.26 -6.13 1.04
N ILE A 84 7.64 -5.46 -0.05
CA ILE A 84 7.56 -3.99 -0.13
C ILE A 84 6.17 -3.44 0.24
N PRO A 85 5.04 -3.99 -0.25
CA PRO A 85 3.73 -3.48 0.14
C PRO A 85 3.41 -3.69 1.62
N THR A 86 4.06 -4.61 2.33
CA THR A 86 3.83 -4.80 3.78
C THR A 86 4.29 -3.60 4.61
N PHE A 87 5.26 -2.81 4.15
CA PHE A 87 5.69 -1.60 4.85
C PHE A 87 4.58 -0.55 4.97
N TRP A 88 3.59 -0.59 4.07
CA TRP A 88 2.42 0.29 4.17
C TRP A 88 1.55 0.00 5.39
N PHE A 89 1.59 -1.21 5.96
CA PHE A 89 0.92 -1.48 7.24
C PHE A 89 1.60 -0.75 8.40
N LEU A 90 2.93 -0.72 8.43
CA LEU A 90 3.67 0.04 9.45
C LEU A 90 3.38 1.54 9.32
N TRP A 91 3.32 2.04 8.08
CA TRP A 91 2.95 3.41 7.78
C TRP A 91 1.51 3.73 8.22
N PHE A 92 0.56 2.81 7.98
CA PHE A 92 -0.82 2.96 8.43
C PHE A 92 -0.93 2.99 9.97
N ILE A 93 -0.24 2.08 10.66
CA ILE A 93 -0.20 2.05 12.13
C ILE A 93 0.37 3.36 12.69
N PHE A 94 1.43 3.89 12.08
CA PHE A 94 2.00 5.19 12.44
C PHE A 94 0.96 6.31 12.39
N TRP A 95 0.17 6.38 11.30
CA TRP A 95 -0.88 7.40 11.18
C TRP A 95 -2.04 7.21 12.16
N MET A 96 -2.46 5.97 12.42
CA MET A 96 -3.48 5.67 13.42
C MET A 96 -3.04 6.13 14.82
N TYR A 97 -1.77 5.86 15.18
CA TYR A 97 -1.19 6.32 16.44
C TYR A 97 -1.09 7.85 16.50
N TYR A 98 -0.59 8.48 15.43
CA TYR A 98 -0.54 9.94 15.34
C TYR A 98 -1.93 10.58 15.51
N TRP A 99 -2.95 10.03 14.87
CA TRP A 99 -4.33 10.49 15.01
C TRP A 99 -4.85 10.33 16.45
N SER A 100 -4.53 9.22 17.12
CA SER A 100 -4.94 9.01 18.51
C SER A 100 -4.30 9.99 19.51
N LEU A 101 -3.16 10.59 19.17
CA LEU A 101 -2.51 11.63 19.98
C LEU A 101 -3.12 13.02 19.78
N GLN A 102 -3.97 13.21 18.77
CA GLN A 102 -4.63 14.49 18.49
C GLN A 102 -6.01 14.62 19.17
N GLY A 103 -6.55 13.54 19.72
CA GLY A 103 -7.77 13.52 20.53
C GLY A 103 -7.46 13.68 22.00
#